data_AF-R0HKQ1-F1
#
_entry.id   AF-R0HKQ1-F1
#
_cell.length_a   1.000
_cell.length_b   1.000
_cell.length_c   1.000
_cell.angle_alpha   90.00
_cell.angle_beta   90.00
_cell.angle_gamma   90.00
#
_symmetry.space_group_name_H-M   'P 1'
#
loop_
_entity.id
_entity.type
_entity.pdbx_description
1 polymer ?
#
loop_
_entity_poly.entity_id
_entity_poly.type
_entity_poly.pdbx_seq_one_letter_code
_entity_poly.pdbx_strand_id
1 'polypeptide(L)'
;MNPKTIVTNVLIIVLVQISYLSLEVNSLSAYHKKDYKTEFKVKPNTLVRMVISNDLSGVKNGNAGFVCAKGGNKVWKKSKPGDRYVVVEFKYDGKKRHTFTHCHLRSTFGFVNFPVSVHPDTSAKCYPSYVCGYSVRKDGVYYIPEKKLYPWKKH
;
A
#
# COMPACT_ATOMS: atom_id res chain seq x y z
N MET A 1 2.87 -66.77 0.17
CA MET A 1 2.08 -65.52 0.21
C MET A 1 1.15 -65.51 -1.01
N ASN A 2 -0.16 -65.36 -0.83
CA ASN A 2 -1.11 -65.53 -1.93
C ASN A 2 -1.06 -64.31 -2.89
N PRO A 3 -0.80 -64.48 -4.19
CA PRO A 3 -0.64 -63.39 -5.15
C PRO A 3 -1.88 -62.48 -5.24
N LYS A 4 -3.09 -63.01 -5.02
CA LYS A 4 -4.31 -62.18 -4.94
C LYS A 4 -4.25 -61.17 -3.79
N THR A 5 -3.67 -61.54 -2.66
CA THR A 5 -3.53 -60.66 -1.48
C THR A 5 -2.54 -59.54 -1.73
N ILE A 6 -1.45 -59.84 -2.45
CA ILE A 6 -0.42 -58.85 -2.81
C ILE A 6 -1.02 -57.81 -3.76
N VAL A 7 -1.71 -58.25 -4.82
CA VAL A 7 -2.35 -57.35 -5.79
C VAL A 7 -3.40 -56.47 -5.10
N THR A 8 -4.20 -57.05 -4.20
CA THR A 8 -5.22 -56.30 -3.45
C THR A 8 -4.58 -55.23 -2.56
N ASN A 9 -3.51 -55.55 -1.84
CA ASN A 9 -2.83 -54.59 -0.97
C ASN A 9 -2.17 -53.46 -1.77
N VAL A 10 -1.57 -53.76 -2.93
CA VAL A 10 -0.98 -52.74 -3.80
C VAL A 10 -2.06 -51.81 -4.35
N LEU A 11 -3.20 -52.36 -4.77
CA LEU A 11 -4.34 -51.57 -5.27
C LEU A 11 -4.87 -50.61 -4.20
N ILE A 12 -4.99 -51.08 -2.95
CA ILE A 12 -5.42 -50.26 -1.82
C ILE A 12 -4.43 -49.10 -1.58
N ILE A 13 -3.13 -49.39 -1.58
CA ILE A 13 -2.10 -48.35 -1.38
C ILE A 13 -2.20 -47.29 -2.48
N VAL A 14 -2.34 -47.70 -3.75
CA VAL A 14 -2.45 -46.76 -4.87
C VAL A 14 -3.70 -45.89 -4.75
N LEU A 15 -4.86 -46.48 -4.43
CA LEU A 15 -6.11 -45.74 -4.23
C LEU A 15 -6.00 -44.73 -3.10
N VAL A 16 -5.38 -45.11 -1.98
CA VAL A 16 -5.12 -44.22 -0.85
C VAL A 16 -4.26 -43.04 -1.26
N GLN A 17 -3.14 -43.27 -1.97
CA GLN A 17 -2.26 -42.20 -2.45
C GLN A 17 -2.99 -41.23 -3.41
N ILE A 18 -3.84 -41.74 -4.31
CA ILE A 18 -4.64 -40.90 -5.23
C ILE A 18 -5.65 -40.05 -4.46
N SER A 19 -6.30 -40.61 -3.43
CA SER A 19 -7.24 -39.86 -2.58
C SER A 19 -6.54 -38.76 -1.78
N TYR A 20 -5.32 -39.01 -1.27
CA TYR A 20 -4.53 -37.97 -0.59
C TYR A 20 -4.10 -36.86 -1.55
N LEU A 21 -3.61 -37.20 -2.75
CA LEU A 21 -3.25 -36.18 -3.75
C LEU A 21 -4.46 -35.34 -4.18
N SER A 22 -5.62 -35.97 -4.40
CA SER A 22 -6.82 -35.23 -4.81
C SER A 22 -7.35 -34.33 -3.68
N LEU A 23 -7.21 -34.72 -2.41
CA LEU A 23 -7.49 -33.84 -1.26
C LEU A 23 -6.54 -32.64 -1.24
N GLU A 24 -5.24 -32.84 -1.44
CA GLU A 24 -4.27 -31.73 -1.48
C GLU A 24 -4.53 -30.79 -2.66
N VAL A 25 -4.75 -31.32 -3.87
CA VAL A 25 -5.05 -30.52 -5.06
C VAL A 25 -6.36 -29.75 -4.90
N ASN A 26 -7.40 -30.36 -4.32
CA ASN A 26 -8.65 -29.68 -4.02
C ASN A 26 -8.48 -28.62 -2.92
N SER A 27 -7.65 -28.88 -1.91
CA SER A 27 -7.35 -27.89 -0.85
C SER A 27 -6.56 -26.69 -1.40
N LEU A 28 -5.65 -26.92 -2.35
CA LEU A 28 -4.90 -25.88 -3.04
C LEU A 28 -5.83 -25.08 -3.97
N SER A 29 -6.69 -25.77 -4.72
CA SER A 29 -7.72 -25.16 -5.57
C SER A 29 -8.69 -24.31 -4.74
N ALA A 30 -9.11 -24.78 -3.57
CA ALA A 30 -9.97 -24.05 -2.64
C ALA A 30 -9.25 -22.85 -2.00
N TYR A 31 -7.96 -22.98 -1.67
CA TYR A 31 -7.13 -21.86 -1.21
C TYR A 31 -7.02 -20.77 -2.28
N HIS A 32 -6.91 -21.15 -3.55
CA HIS A 32 -6.92 -20.24 -4.69
C HIS A 32 -8.33 -19.71 -5.05
N LYS A 33 -9.40 -20.45 -4.75
CA LYS A 33 -10.82 -20.08 -4.91
C LYS A 33 -11.42 -19.46 -3.65
N LYS A 34 -10.66 -18.67 -2.88
CA LYS A 34 -11.33 -17.75 -1.95
C LYS A 34 -12.17 -16.78 -2.76
N ASP A 35 -13.49 -16.91 -2.65
CA ASP A 35 -14.44 -15.89 -3.08
C ASP A 35 -13.90 -14.54 -2.61
N TYR A 36 -13.50 -13.70 -3.56
CA TYR A 36 -13.02 -12.36 -3.30
C TYR A 36 -14.24 -11.51 -2.93
N LYS A 37 -14.87 -11.80 -1.78
CA LYS A 37 -15.72 -10.82 -1.12
C LYS A 37 -14.83 -9.61 -0.93
N THR A 38 -15.17 -8.52 -1.59
CA THR A 38 -14.38 -7.28 -1.53
C THR A 38 -14.42 -6.77 -0.10
N GLU A 39 -13.45 -7.23 0.72
CA GLU A 39 -13.23 -6.73 2.09
C GLU A 39 -13.05 -5.20 2.07
N PHE A 40 -12.61 -4.66 0.94
CA PHE A 40 -12.40 -3.24 0.72
C PHE A 40 -13.09 -2.74 -0.55
N LYS A 41 -13.44 -1.44 -0.58
CA LYS A 41 -14.10 -0.79 -1.72
C LYS A 41 -13.21 -0.62 -2.97
N VAL A 42 -11.91 -0.90 -2.87
CA VAL A 42 -10.93 -0.74 -3.95
C VAL A 42 -10.87 -2.01 -4.80
N LYS A 43 -10.90 -1.83 -6.13
CA LYS A 43 -10.81 -2.96 -7.07
C LYS A 43 -9.45 -3.67 -6.95
N PRO A 44 -9.39 -5.01 -7.08
CA PRO A 44 -8.14 -5.74 -7.19
C PRO A 44 -7.24 -5.17 -8.29
N ASN A 45 -5.93 -5.25 -8.09
CA ASN A 45 -4.88 -4.70 -8.94
C ASN A 45 -4.85 -3.17 -9.09
N THR A 46 -5.69 -2.43 -8.37
CA THR A 46 -5.62 -0.96 -8.34
C THR A 46 -4.27 -0.49 -7.82
N LEU A 47 -3.67 0.48 -8.52
CA LEU A 47 -2.47 1.17 -8.09
C LEU A 47 -2.83 2.50 -7.43
N VAL A 48 -2.61 2.58 -6.12
CA VAL A 48 -2.78 3.79 -5.34
C VAL A 48 -1.47 4.53 -5.24
N ARG A 49 -1.49 5.85 -5.46
CA ARG A 49 -0.32 6.72 -5.35
C ARG A 49 -0.53 7.78 -4.29
N MET A 50 0.40 7.85 -3.33
CA MET A 50 0.47 8.97 -2.41
C MET A 50 1.38 10.04 -2.99
N VAL A 51 0.83 11.24 -3.14
CA VAL A 51 1.52 12.37 -3.75
C VAL A 51 1.67 13.49 -2.74
N ILE A 52 2.85 14.08 -2.65
CA ILE A 52 3.06 15.37 -1.98
C ILE A 52 3.07 16.44 -3.07
N SER A 53 2.22 17.45 -2.95
CA SER A 53 2.23 18.66 -3.79
C SER A 53 2.67 19.87 -2.98
N ASN A 54 3.45 20.75 -3.59
CA ASN A 54 3.81 22.03 -2.99
C ASN A 54 2.84 23.12 -3.45
N ASP A 55 1.88 23.47 -2.61
CA ASP A 55 0.80 24.41 -2.94
C ASP A 55 1.12 25.84 -2.44
N LEU A 56 2.41 26.15 -2.24
CA LEU A 56 2.89 27.48 -1.84
C LEU A 56 3.05 28.45 -3.04
N SER A 57 2.19 28.33 -4.05
CA SER A 57 2.24 29.24 -5.21
C SER A 57 1.91 30.67 -4.81
N GLY A 58 2.62 31.65 -5.38
CA GLY A 58 2.50 33.07 -5.01
C GLY A 58 3.02 33.41 -3.60
N VAL A 59 3.62 32.45 -2.88
CA VAL A 59 4.20 32.68 -1.55
C VAL A 59 5.69 33.00 -1.68
N LYS A 60 6.11 34.13 -1.13
CA LYS A 60 7.54 34.49 -1.05
C LYS A 60 8.28 33.39 -0.27
N ASN A 61 9.35 32.86 -0.85
CA ASN A 61 10.11 31.72 -0.30
C ASN A 61 9.29 30.43 -0.09
N GLY A 62 8.36 30.13 -1.01
CA GLY A 62 7.53 28.91 -1.00
C GLY A 62 8.27 27.59 -1.32
N ASN A 63 9.61 27.59 -1.32
CA ASN A 63 10.37 26.36 -1.51
C ASN A 63 10.28 25.49 -0.25
N ALA A 64 10.16 24.18 -0.46
CA ALA A 64 10.16 23.18 0.58
C ALA A 64 11.21 22.09 0.28
N GLY A 65 11.65 21.40 1.32
CA GLY A 65 12.44 20.19 1.20
C GLY A 65 11.78 19.07 1.99
N PHE A 66 11.80 17.85 1.47
CA PHE A 66 11.26 16.72 2.22
C PHE A 66 12.07 15.44 2.00
N VAL A 67 11.96 14.53 2.96
CA VAL A 67 12.51 13.19 2.91
C VAL A 67 11.49 12.22 3.48
N CYS A 68 11.26 11.11 2.79
CA CYS A 68 10.38 10.04 3.26
C CYS A 68 11.23 8.77 3.44
N ALA A 69 11.26 8.22 4.64
CA ALA A 69 12.13 7.10 4.98
C ALA A 69 11.34 5.78 4.95
N LYS A 70 11.59 4.95 3.94
CA LYS A 70 11.21 3.53 3.95
C LYS A 70 12.47 2.68 3.79
N GLY A 71 12.97 2.11 4.90
CA GLY A 71 14.01 1.07 4.86
C GLY A 71 15.42 1.52 4.46
N GLY A 72 15.88 2.71 4.87
CA GLY A 72 17.33 3.05 4.90
C GLY A 72 17.74 4.31 4.15
N ASN A 73 17.29 4.51 2.92
CA ASN A 73 17.77 5.64 2.11
C ASN A 73 16.94 6.92 2.33
N LYS A 74 17.48 7.83 3.14
CA LYS A 74 16.93 9.16 3.41
C LYS A 74 17.45 10.18 2.39
N VAL A 75 16.88 10.19 1.19
CA VAL A 75 17.24 11.17 0.16
C VAL A 75 16.34 12.40 0.28
N TRP A 76 16.95 13.57 0.48
CA TRP A 76 16.23 14.84 0.49
C TRP A 76 15.85 15.26 -0.93
N LYS A 77 14.58 15.62 -1.12
CA LYS A 77 14.05 16.20 -2.34
C LYS A 77 13.76 17.68 -2.11
N LYS A 78 14.29 18.53 -2.99
CA LYS A 78 13.94 19.96 -3.05
C LYS A 78 12.68 20.09 -3.90
N SER A 79 11.73 20.91 -3.46
CA SER A 79 10.43 21.15 -4.09
C SER A 79 10.17 22.64 -4.22
N LYS A 80 9.89 23.08 -5.44
CA LYS A 80 9.39 24.42 -5.77
C LYS A 80 7.85 24.45 -5.71
N PRO A 81 7.23 25.63 -5.55
CA PRO A 81 5.78 25.76 -5.69
C PRO A 81 5.28 25.17 -7.02
N GLY A 82 4.24 24.34 -6.95
CA GLY A 82 3.67 23.59 -8.08
C GLY A 82 4.22 22.18 -8.26
N ASP A 83 5.39 21.85 -7.68
CA ASP A 83 5.97 20.51 -7.83
C ASP A 83 5.11 19.43 -7.16
N ARG A 84 5.14 18.23 -7.75
CA ARG A 84 4.41 17.05 -7.26
C ARG A 84 5.32 15.83 -7.26
N TYR A 85 5.30 15.07 -6.17
CA TYR A 85 6.13 13.88 -6.01
C TYR A 85 5.31 12.69 -5.52
N VAL A 86 5.42 11.57 -6.23
CA VAL A 86 4.96 10.28 -5.71
C VAL A 86 5.94 9.83 -4.62
N VAL A 87 5.42 9.59 -3.41
CA VAL A 87 6.22 9.17 -2.25
C VAL A 87 5.99 7.72 -1.85
N VAL A 88 4.81 7.19 -2.16
CA VAL A 88 4.47 5.79 -1.96
C VAL A 88 3.58 5.34 -3.10
N GLU A 89 3.89 4.17 -3.66
CA GLU A 89 3.00 3.43 -4.54
C GLU A 89 2.57 2.14 -3.85
N PHE A 90 1.29 1.81 -3.96
CA PHE A 90 0.71 0.61 -3.37
C PHE A 90 -0.22 -0.05 -4.38
N LYS A 91 0.14 -1.27 -4.79
CA LYS A 91 -0.72 -2.11 -5.62
C LYS A 91 -1.58 -2.99 -4.71
N TYR A 92 -2.89 -2.92 -4.86
CA TYR A 92 -3.81 -3.78 -4.13
C TYR A 92 -3.91 -5.14 -4.83
N ASP A 93 -2.96 -6.03 -4.53
CA ASP A 93 -2.85 -7.38 -5.13
C ASP A 93 -3.37 -8.51 -4.20
N GLY A 94 -3.98 -8.14 -3.07
CA GLY A 94 -4.44 -9.07 -2.04
C GLY A 94 -3.34 -9.65 -1.13
N LYS A 95 -2.04 -9.41 -1.42
CA LYS A 95 -0.92 -9.90 -0.61
C LYS A 95 -0.56 -8.94 0.50
N LYS A 96 -0.56 -7.63 0.21
CA LYS A 96 -0.28 -6.57 1.19
C LYS A 96 -1.56 -5.85 1.55
N ARG A 97 -1.83 -5.73 2.85
CA ARG A 97 -3.02 -5.02 3.37
C ARG A 97 -2.79 -3.53 3.60
N HIS A 98 -1.56 -3.11 3.81
CA HIS A 98 -1.21 -1.69 3.96
C HIS A 98 0.28 -1.46 3.66
N THR A 99 0.65 -0.20 3.48
CA THR A 99 2.04 0.26 3.52
C THR A 99 2.11 1.58 4.26
N PHE A 100 3.22 1.82 4.97
CA PHE A 100 3.46 3.08 5.65
C PHE A 100 4.90 3.57 5.41
N THR A 101 5.08 4.88 5.53
CA THR A 101 6.39 5.55 5.61
C THR A 101 6.25 6.82 6.45
N HIS A 102 7.34 7.29 7.02
CA HIS A 102 7.38 8.59 7.70
C HIS A 102 8.08 9.61 6.83
N CYS A 103 7.46 10.78 6.68
CA CYS A 103 8.04 11.90 5.99
C CYS A 103 8.38 13.02 6.96
N HIS A 104 9.55 13.62 6.75
CA HIS A 104 9.99 14.86 7.38
C HIS A 104 10.08 15.93 6.31
N LEU A 105 9.47 17.08 6.56
CA LEU A 105 9.41 18.19 5.62
C LEU A 105 9.83 19.49 6.30
N ARG A 106 10.57 20.32 5.58
CA ARG A 106 11.07 21.63 6.00
C ARG A 106 10.69 22.69 4.98
N SER A 107 10.35 23.87 5.48
CA SER A 107 10.18 25.07 4.69
C SER A 107 10.61 26.29 5.51
N THR A 108 10.45 27.48 4.94
CA THR A 108 10.60 28.74 5.67
C THR A 108 9.59 28.92 6.80
N PHE A 109 8.48 28.18 6.78
CA PHE A 109 7.45 28.22 7.82
C PHE A 109 7.76 27.34 9.03
N GLY A 110 8.73 26.43 8.92
CA GLY A 110 9.08 25.50 9.99
C GLY A 110 9.39 24.10 9.46
N PHE A 111 9.19 23.10 10.33
CA PHE A 111 9.28 21.69 9.97
C PHE A 111 8.04 20.90 10.42
N VAL A 112 7.80 19.77 9.78
CA VAL A 112 6.72 18.87 10.15
C VAL A 112 7.14 17.42 9.92
N ASN A 113 6.73 16.55 10.85
CA ASN A 113 6.82 15.10 10.72
C ASN A 113 5.40 14.57 10.55
N PHE A 114 5.17 13.80 9.49
CA PHE A 114 3.85 13.22 9.25
C PHE A 114 3.98 11.79 8.69
N PRO A 115 3.07 10.89 9.08
CA PRO A 115 2.99 9.57 8.50
C PRO A 115 2.33 9.65 7.12
N VAL A 116 2.83 8.85 6.18
CA VAL A 116 2.15 8.54 4.93
C VAL A 116 1.76 7.07 5.01
N SER A 117 0.47 6.82 5.24
CA SER A 117 -0.10 5.48 5.32
C SER A 117 -1.07 5.26 4.17
N VAL A 118 -1.02 4.07 3.57
CA VAL A 118 -1.91 3.65 2.50
C VAL A 118 -2.63 2.40 2.96
N HIS A 119 -3.94 2.52 3.11
CA HIS A 119 -4.86 1.41 3.36
C HIS A 119 -5.86 1.37 2.19
N PRO A 120 -6.29 0.18 1.73
CA PRO A 120 -7.33 0.07 0.71
C PRO A 120 -8.56 0.94 1.02
N ASP A 121 -9.06 0.93 2.26
CA ASP A 121 -10.22 1.76 2.65
C ASP A 121 -10.00 3.27 2.56
N THR A 122 -8.84 3.74 3.01
CA THR A 122 -8.53 5.18 2.92
C THR A 122 -8.26 5.60 1.49
N SER A 123 -7.72 4.69 0.67
CA SER A 123 -7.45 4.90 -0.75
C SER A 123 -8.72 5.03 -1.58
N ALA A 124 -9.81 4.40 -1.15
CA ALA A 124 -11.12 4.53 -1.80
C ALA A 124 -11.63 5.99 -1.79
N LYS A 125 -11.22 6.81 -0.81
CA LYS A 125 -11.55 8.25 -0.75
C LYS A 125 -10.91 9.06 -1.89
N CYS A 126 -9.96 8.48 -2.62
CA CYS A 126 -9.24 9.12 -3.73
C CYS A 126 -9.72 8.61 -5.10
N TYR A 127 -10.81 7.85 -5.15
CA TYR A 127 -11.48 7.46 -6.39
C TYR A 127 -11.94 8.71 -7.18
N PRO A 128 -11.87 8.72 -8.53
CA PRO A 128 -11.53 7.61 -9.42
C PRO A 128 -10.05 7.43 -9.75
N SER A 129 -9.21 8.43 -9.47
CA SER A 129 -7.80 8.40 -9.90
C SER A 129 -6.90 7.56 -8.99
N TYR A 130 -7.33 7.30 -7.75
CA TYR A 130 -6.53 6.67 -6.69
C TYR A 130 -5.21 7.39 -6.41
N VAL A 131 -5.19 8.70 -6.65
CA VAL A 131 -4.09 9.60 -6.31
C VAL A 131 -4.48 10.37 -5.05
N CYS A 132 -3.92 9.99 -3.92
CA CYS A 132 -4.17 10.63 -2.64
C CYS A 132 -3.11 11.70 -2.35
N GLY A 133 -3.55 12.94 -2.09
CA GLY A 133 -2.66 14.09 -1.97
C GLY A 133 -2.39 14.55 -0.53
N TYR A 134 -1.13 14.85 -0.25
CA TYR A 134 -0.68 15.75 0.80
C TYR A 134 -0.31 17.09 0.16
N SER A 135 -0.87 18.17 0.68
CA SER A 135 -0.67 19.53 0.19
C SER A 135 0.21 20.30 1.19
N VAL A 136 1.36 20.81 0.74
CA VAL A 136 2.22 21.70 1.53
C VAL A 136 1.66 23.11 1.44
N ARG A 137 1.29 23.69 2.57
CA ARG A 137 0.57 24.96 2.70
C ARG A 137 1.23 25.86 3.76
N LYS A 138 0.76 27.11 3.85
CA LYS A 138 1.28 28.09 4.83
C LYS A 138 1.05 27.67 6.29
N ASP A 139 0.00 26.90 6.55
CA ASP A 139 -0.41 26.41 7.86
C ASP A 139 0.18 25.03 8.22
N GLY A 140 0.67 24.27 7.25
CA GLY A 140 1.29 22.97 7.49
C GLY A 140 1.26 22.07 6.26
N VAL A 141 1.24 20.75 6.51
CA VAL A 141 0.96 19.75 5.49
C VAL A 141 -0.46 19.23 5.68
N TYR A 142 -1.29 19.35 4.66
CA TYR A 142 -2.69 18.97 4.72
C TYR A 142 -2.94 17.68 3.93
N TYR A 143 -3.46 16.65 4.61
CA TYR A 143 -3.87 15.42 3.98
C TYR A 143 -5.31 15.54 3.46
N ILE A 144 -5.45 15.65 2.14
CA ILE A 144 -6.70 15.99 1.45
C ILE A 144 -7.83 14.96 1.72
N PRO A 145 -7.59 13.64 1.59
CA PRO A 145 -8.66 12.64 1.73
C PRO A 145 -9.34 12.61 3.10
N GLU A 146 -8.64 13.03 4.17
CA GLU A 146 -9.16 12.98 5.55
C GLU A 146 -9.28 14.35 6.20
N LYS A 147 -9.06 15.42 5.42
CA LYS A 147 -9.09 16.79 5.90
C LYS A 147 -8.23 17.04 7.15
N LYS A 148 -7.07 16.36 7.20
CA LYS A 148 -6.20 16.36 8.38
C LYS A 148 -5.01 17.30 8.18
N LEU A 149 -4.86 18.29 9.06
CA LEU A 149 -3.72 19.20 9.06
C LEU A 149 -2.62 18.68 10.00
N TYR A 150 -1.39 18.65 9.48
CA TYR A 150 -0.16 18.52 10.26
C TYR A 150 0.51 19.89 10.33
N PRO A 151 0.32 20.64 11.43
CA PRO A 151 0.79 22.02 11.51
C PRO A 151 2.31 22.12 11.56
N TRP A 152 2.84 23.25 11.10
CA TRP A 152 4.26 23.55 11.24
C TRP A 152 4.69 23.62 12.70
N LYS A 153 5.86 23.03 12.99
CA LYS A 153 6.62 23.31 14.21
C LYS A 153 7.67 24.36 13.88
N LYS A 154 7.77 25.39 14.73
CA LYS A 154 8.80 26.42 14.62
C LYS A 154 10.17 25.80 14.83
N HIS A 155 11.17 26.32 14.13
CA HIS A 155 12.57 25.96 14.31
C HIS A 155 13.08 26.37 15.69
#